data_AF-A0A1H8DH84-F1
#
_entry.id   AF-A0A1H8DH84-F1
#
_cell.length_a   1.000
_cell.length_b   1.000
_cell.length_c   1.000
_cell.angle_alpha   90.00
_cell.angle_beta   90.00
_cell.angle_gamma   90.00
#
_symmetry.space_group_name_H-M   'P 1'
#
loop_
_entity.id
_entity.type
_entity.pdbx_description
1 polymer ?
#
loop_
_entity_poly.entity_id
_entity_poly.type
_entity_poly.pdbx_seq_one_letter_code
_entity_poly.pdbx_strand_id
1 'polypeptide(L)' 'MKNNRPQNFQLLDLKDRQDVIARITKAEQELNQMIDGEVALIAYVNREQNK' A
#
# COMPACT_ATOMS: atom_id res chain seq x y z
N MET A 1 23.09 -13.20 -13.24
CA MET A 1 22.86 -12.00 -12.40
C MET A 1 21.39 -11.63 -12.54
N LYS A 2 20.60 -11.60 -11.46
CA LYS A 2 19.16 -11.29 -11.51
C LYS A 2 18.98 -9.82 -11.91
N ASN A 3 18.24 -9.58 -12.99
CA ASN A 3 17.94 -8.23 -13.50
C ASN A 3 17.08 -7.46 -12.49
N ASN A 4 17.74 -6.70 -11.61
CA ASN A 4 17.11 -5.79 -10.67
C ASN A 4 16.66 -4.54 -11.44
N ARG A 5 15.56 -4.64 -12.19
CA ARG A 5 14.93 -3.45 -12.78
C ARG A 5 14.43 -2.59 -11.61
N PRO A 6 14.74 -1.28 -11.55
CA PRO A 6 14.15 -0.41 -10.55
C PRO A 6 12.64 -0.42 -10.77
N GLN A 7 11.90 -1.06 -9.86
CA GLN A 7 10.46 -0.90 -9.81
C GLN A 7 10.23 0.55 -9.40
N ASN A 8 9.77 1.36 -10.36
CA ASN A 8 9.45 2.76 -10.12
C ASN A 8 8.20 2.81 -9.24
N PHE A 9 8.41 2.80 -7.93
CA PHE A 9 7.37 3.05 -6.96
C PHE A 9 6.99 4.53 -7.04
N GLN A 10 5.71 4.81 -7.22
CA GLN A 10 5.18 6.17 -7.26
C GLN A 10 4.21 6.36 -6.10
N LEU A 11 4.32 7.51 -5.43
CA LEU A 11 3.27 8.01 -4.55
C LEU A 11 2.03 8.28 -5.40
N LEU A 12 0.93 7.64 -5.05
CA LEU A 12 -0.34 7.77 -5.76
C LEU A 12 -1.31 8.58 -4.90
N ASP A 13 -2.03 9.50 -5.54
CA ASP A 13 -3.22 10.08 -4.94
C ASP A 13 -4.30 8.98 -4.90
N LEU A 14 -4.73 8.62 -3.69
CA LEU A 14 -5.67 7.53 -3.44
C LEU A 14 -7.13 7.97 -3.51
N LYS A 15 -7.44 9.27 -3.73
CA LYS A 15 -8.81 9.80 -3.74
C LYS A 15 -9.80 8.97 -4.57
N ASP A 16 -9.36 8.46 -5.72
CA ASP A 16 -10.19 7.69 -6.65
C ASP A 16 -9.99 6.16 -6.54
N ARG A 17 -9.27 5.69 -5.52
CA ARG A 17 -8.90 4.28 -5.31
C ARG A 17 -9.46 3.76 -3.99
N GLN A 18 -10.79 3.82 -3.86
CA GLN A 18 -11.50 3.40 -2.64
C GLN A 18 -11.21 1.95 -2.23
N ASP A 19 -10.97 1.07 -3.21
CA ASP A 19 -10.57 -0.33 -2.99
C ASP A 19 -9.21 -0.45 -2.28
N VAL A 20 -8.25 0.40 -2.66
CA VAL A 20 -6.92 0.44 -2.04
C VAL A 20 -7.00 1.07 -0.65
N ILE A 21 -7.77 2.15 -0.50
CA ILE A 21 -8.00 2.79 0.81
C ILE A 21 -8.58 1.77 1.79
N ALA A 22 -9.64 1.06 1.41
CA ALA A 22 -10.28 0.07 2.27
C ALA A 22 -9.32 -1.03 2.74
N ARG A 23 -8.41 -1.49 1.85
CA ARG A 23 -7.38 -2.48 2.20
C ARG A 23 -6.35 -1.93 3.18
N ILE A 24 -5.92 -0.67 3.01
CA ILE A 24 -4.97 -0.01 3.91
C ILE A 24 -5.62 0.18 5.29
N THR A 25 -6.83 0.72 5.35
CA THR A 25 -7.56 0.94 6.61
C THR A 25 -7.77 -0.36 7.38
N LYS A 26 -8.11 -1.45 6.69
CA LYS A 26 -8.26 -2.76 7.33
C LYS A 26 -6.93 -3.25 7.93
N ALA A 27 -5.83 -3.13 7.18
CA ALA A 27 -4.51 -3.51 7.68
C ALA A 27 -4.08 -2.65 8.88
N GLU A 28 -4.40 -1.35 8.87
CA GLU A 28 -4.12 -0.44 9.99
C GLU A 28 -4.86 -0.87 11.26
N GLN A 29 -6.15 -1.19 11.14
CA GLN A 29 -6.97 -1.65 12.27
C GLN A 29 -6.45 -2.97 12.86
N GLU A 30 -6.10 -3.93 12.01
CA GLU A 30 -5.54 -5.22 12.45
C GLU A 30 -4.21 -5.01 13.19
N LEU A 31 -3.34 -4.14 12.69
CA LEU A 31 -2.05 -3.86 13.32
C LEU A 31 -2.21 -3.10 14.63
N ASN A 32 -3.07 -2.09 14.68
CA ASN A 32 -3.36 -1.33 15.90
C ASN A 32 -3.86 -2.26 17.02
N GLN A 33 -4.71 -3.24 16.69
CA GLN A 33 -5.17 -4.26 17.64
C GLN A 33 -4.06 -5.21 18.10
N MET A 34 -3.15 -5.58 17.19
CA MET A 34 -2.05 -6.49 17.53
C MET A 34 -1.01 -5.88 18.45
N ILE A 35 -0.74 -4.58 18.30
CA ILE A 35 0.31 -3.89 19.06
C ILE A 35 -0.23 -3.03 20.22
N ASP A 36 -1.56 -2.91 20.34
CA ASP A 36 -2.27 -2.02 21.26
C ASP A 36 -1.75 -0.57 21.17
N GLY A 37 -1.72 -0.04 19.95
CA GLY A 37 -1.13 1.27 19.65
C GLY A 37 -1.57 1.84 18.31
N GLU A 38 -0.94 2.95 17.91
CA GLU A 38 -1.23 3.66 16.66
C GLU A 38 -0.13 3.38 15.62
N VAL A 39 -0.52 2.94 14.42
CA VAL A 39 0.37 2.61 13.31
C VAL A 39 0.09 3.51 12.11
N ALA A 40 1.15 4.05 11.52
CA ALA A 40 1.08 4.71 10.21
C ALA A 40 1.55 3.75 9.11
N LEU A 41 0.76 3.60 8.04
CA LEU A 41 1.06 2.74 6.90
C LEU A 41 1.43 3.54 5.66
N ILE A 42 2.56 3.17 5.03
CA ILE A 42 2.97 3.67 3.71
C ILE A 42 2.80 2.54 2.70
N ALA A 43 1.83 2.69 1.80
CA ALA A 43 1.53 1.70 0.78
C ALA A 43 2.10 2.10 -0.59
N TYR A 44 2.76 1.15 -1.26
CA TYR A 44 3.25 1.32 -2.62
C TYR A 44 2.40 0.48 -3.59
N VAL A 45 1.85 1.10 -4.64
CA VAL A 45 1.05 0.41 -5.65
C VAL A 45 1.84 0.36 -6.95
N ASN A 46 2.10 -0.85 -7.46
CA ASN A 46 2.69 -1.03 -8.78
C ASN A 46 1.60 -0.93 -9.85
N ARG A 47 1.77 -0.02 -10.83
CA ARG A 47 0.81 0.24 -11.91
C ARG A 47 0.81 -0.82 -13.04
N GLU A 48 1.69 -1.82 -13.02
CA GLU A 48 1.86 -2.76 -14.13
C GLU A 48 0.78 -3.85 -14.30
N GLN A 49 -0.43 -3.72 -13.74
CA GLN A 49 -1.51 -4.71 -13.90
C GLN A 49 -2.75 -4.18 -14.64
N ASN A 50 -2.56 -3.44 -15.74
CA ASN A 50 -3.59 -3.28 -16.76
C ASN A 50 -2.94 -3.42 -18.13
N LYS A 51 -2.97 -4.65 -18.66
CA LYS A 51 -2.78 -4.96 -20.08
C LYS A 51 -3.89 -5.88 -20.53
#